data_AF-A0A645HTB3-F1
#
_entry.id   AF-A0A645HTB3-F1
#
_cell.length_a   1.000
_cell.length_b   1.000
_cell.length_c   1.000
_cell.angle_alpha   90.00
_cell.angle_beta   90.00
_cell.angle_gamma   90.00
#
_symmetry.space_group_name_H-M   'P 1'
#
loop_
_entity.id
_entity.type
_entity.pdbx_description
1 polymer ?
#
loop_
_entity_poly.entity_id
_entity_poly.type
_entity_poly.pdbx_seq_one_letter_code
_entity_poly.pdbx_strand_id
1 'polypeptide(L)' 'MALGSLVFGFVHYWGIAPKWTLGAVLVAYIGFFLTKSSLETKGFLFAWAVHAILDVVILTFLFNAHP' A
#
# COMPACT_ATOMS: atom_id res chain seq x y z
N MET A 1 8.10 -11.12 5.05
CA MET A 1 7.28 -10.81 3.86
C MET A 1 5.79 -11.04 4.11
N ALA A 2 5.34 -12.24 4.50
CA ALA A 2 3.92 -12.51 4.75
C ALA A 2 3.29 -11.63 5.83
N LEU A 3 3.92 -11.51 7.01
CA LEU A 3 3.40 -10.68 8.11
C LEU A 3 3.25 -9.21 7.70
N GLY A 4 4.26 -8.63 7.04
CA GLY A 4 4.21 -7.23 6.56
C GLY A 4 3.09 -7.01 5.55
N SER A 5 2.90 -7.94 4.61
CA SER A 5 1.79 -7.94 3.66
C SER A 5 0.42 -7.98 4.34
N LEU A 6 0.24 -8.87 5.32
CA LEU A 6 -1.01 -9.02 6.07
C LEU A 6 -1.32 -7.79 6.93
N VAL A 7 -0.34 -7.28 7.67
CA VAL A 7 -0.51 -6.08 8.49
C VAL A 7 -0.87 -4.88 7.60
N PHE A 8 -0.16 -4.71 6.48
CA PHE A 8 -0.41 -3.61 5.55
C PHE A 8 -1.80 -3.68 4.93
N GLY A 9 -2.23 -4.87 4.49
CA GLY A 9 -3.60 -5.07 3.99
C GLY A 9 -4.67 -4.81 5.05
N PHE A 10 -4.44 -5.24 6.29
CA PHE A 10 -5.40 -5.09 7.39
C PHE A 10 -5.61 -3.64 7.81
N VAL A 11 -4.54 -2.86 8.01
CA VAL A 11 -4.67 -1.46 8.47
C VAL A 11 -5.30 -0.55 7.40
N HIS A 12 -5.26 -0.95 6.14
CA HIS A 12 -5.91 -0.25 5.04
C HIS A 12 -7.29 -0.81 4.69
N TYR A 13 -7.81 -1.80 5.43
CA TYR A 13 -9.09 -2.43 5.08
C TYR A 13 -10.24 -1.40 5.00
N TRP A 14 -10.18 -0.36 5.83
CA TRP A 14 -11.07 0.79 5.77
C TRP A 14 -10.45 1.92 4.94
N GLY A 15 -11.22 2.51 4.02
CA GLY A 15 -10.74 3.59 3.14
C GLY A 15 -10.11 3.10 1.83
N ILE A 16 -10.21 1.80 1.53
CA ILE A 16 -9.60 1.19 0.35
C ILE A 16 -10.41 1.37 -0.93
N ALA A 17 -9.72 1.56 -2.04
CA ALA A 17 -10.29 1.62 -3.39
C ALA A 17 -9.56 0.61 -4.31
N PRO A 18 -10.28 -0.32 -4.99
CA PRO A 18 -11.71 -0.63 -4.86
C PRO A 18 -12.07 -1.16 -3.45
N LYS A 19 -13.34 -1.04 -3.05
CA LYS A 19 -13.76 -1.35 -1.66
C LYS A 19 -13.62 -2.83 -1.31
N TRP A 20 -13.52 -3.09 0.01
CA TRP A 20 -13.60 -4.41 0.62
C TRP A 20 -12.48 -5.38 0.22
N THR A 21 -12.80 -6.66 0.08
CA THR A 21 -11.85 -7.76 -0.08
C THR A 21 -10.95 -7.62 -1.29
N LEU A 22 -11.48 -7.13 -2.43
CA LEU A 22 -10.66 -6.93 -3.63
C LEU A 22 -9.57 -5.88 -3.39
N GLY A 23 -9.94 -4.73 -2.80
CA GLY A 23 -8.98 -3.72 -2.38
C GLY A 23 -7.95 -4.29 -1.42
N ALA A 24 -8.41 -4.98 -0.37
CA ALA A 24 -7.54 -5.52 0.68
C ALA A 24 -6.47 -6.48 0.13
N VAL A 25 -6.83 -7.31 -0.86
CA VAL A 25 -5.87 -8.20 -1.54
C VAL A 25 -4.85 -7.40 -2.34
N LEU A 26 -5.27 -6.36 -3.07
CA LEU A 26 -4.37 -5.51 -3.85
C LEU A 26 -3.41 -4.73 -2.95
N VAL A 27 -3.89 -4.18 -1.83
CA VAL A 27 -3.03 -3.48 -0.88
C VAL A 27 -2.10 -4.43 -0.14
N ALA A 28 -2.56 -5.63 0.26
CA ALA A 28 -1.68 -6.65 0.80
C ALA A 28 -0.55 -7.02 -0.19
N TYR A 29 -0.85 -7.08 -1.49
CA TYR A 29 0.15 -7.30 -2.54
C TYR A 29 1.17 -6.17 -2.64
N ILE A 30 0.75 -4.90 -2.49
CA ILE A 30 1.68 -3.76 -2.37
C ILE A 30 2.56 -3.92 -1.11
N GLY A 31 1.97 -4.23 0.04
CA GLY A 31 2.70 -4.45 1.29
C GLY A 31 3.75 -5.56 1.21
N PHE A 32 3.52 -6.58 0.39
CA PHE A 32 4.52 -7.60 0.08
C PHE A 32 5.76 -7.00 -0.61
N PHE A 33 5.59 -6.15 -1.63
CA PHE A 33 6.71 -5.52 -2.33
C PHE A 33 7.46 -4.52 -1.46
N LEU A 34 6.75 -3.72 -0.66
CA LEU A 34 7.38 -2.78 0.26
C LEU A 34 8.22 -3.51 1.33
N THR A 35 7.70 -4.63 1.85
CA THR A 35 8.44 -5.47 2.79
C THR A 35 9.65 -6.11 2.11
N LYS A 36 9.48 -6.67 0.90
CA LYS A 36 10.56 -7.30 0.14
C LYS A 36 11.66 -6.27 -0.17
N SER A 37 11.30 -5.10 -0.67
CA SER A 37 12.28 -4.08 -1.04
C SER A 37 13.07 -3.60 0.17
N SER A 38 12.43 -3.48 1.34
CA SER A 38 13.12 -3.13 2.59
C SER A 38 14.15 -4.19 3.00
N LEU A 39 13.81 -5.48 2.84
CA LEU A 39 14.70 -6.60 3.18
C LEU A 39 15.87 -6.73 2.18
N GLU A 40 15.60 -6.58 0.88
CA GLU A 40 16.61 -6.73 -0.18
C GLU A 40 17.59 -5.55 -0.21
N THR A 41 17.11 -4.33 0.04
CA THR A 41 17.96 -3.12 0.07
C THR A 41 18.57 -2.83 1.44
N LYS A 42 18.18 -3.58 2.48
CA LYS A 42 18.57 -3.37 3.88
C LYS A 42 18.27 -1.94 4.38
N GLY A 43 17.21 -1.32 3.87
CA GLY A 43 16.85 0.05 4.22
C GLY A 43 15.38 0.35 3.94
N PHE A 44 14.80 1.28 4.69
CA PHE A 44 13.38 1.62 4.58
C PHE A 44 13.08 2.73 3.57
N LEU A 45 14.08 3.55 3.20
CA LEU A 45 13.88 4.75 2.37
C LEU A 45 13.28 4.45 1.00
N PHE A 46 13.71 3.36 0.34
CA PHE A 46 13.16 2.98 -0.96
C PHE A 46 11.70 2.52 -0.85
N ALA A 47 11.36 1.70 0.15
CA ALA A 47 9.98 1.32 0.41
C ALA A 47 9.11 2.53 0.77
N TRP A 48 9.64 3.45 1.59
CA TRP A 48 8.95 4.69 1.95
C TRP A 48 8.71 5.57 0.73
N ALA A 49 9.69 5.75 -0.16
CA ALA A 49 9.55 6.57 -1.35
C ALA A 49 8.50 6.00 -2.31
N VAL A 50 8.51 4.68 -2.55
CA VAL A 50 7.50 4.01 -3.37
C VAL A 50 6.10 4.19 -2.76
N HIS A 51 5.97 4.01 -1.44
CA HIS A 51 4.71 4.24 -0.73
C HIS A 51 4.23 5.68 -0.86
N ALA A 52 5.09 6.66 -0.60
CA ALA A 52 4.74 8.08 -0.65
C ALA A 52 4.30 8.52 -2.07
N ILE A 53 4.94 8.00 -3.12
CA ILE A 53 4.53 8.26 -4.50
C ILE A 53 3.13 7.66 -4.78
N LEU A 54 2.88 6.43 -4.32
CA LEU A 54 1.56 5.81 -4.45
C LEU A 54 0.49 6.60 -3.71
N ASP A 55 0.79 7.14 -2.52
CA ASP A 55 -0.14 7.98 -1.77
C ASP A 55 -0.53 9.23 -2.57
N VAL A 56 0.44 9.92 -3.19
CA VAL A 56 0.15 11.08 -4.04
C VAL A 56 -0.81 10.71 -5.16
N VAL A 57 -0.58 9.60 -5.85
CA VAL A 57 -1.44 9.13 -6.95
C VAL A 57 -2.84 8.79 -6.42
N ILE A 58 -2.93 7.95 -5.38
CA ILE A 58 -4.21 7.48 -4.83
C ILE A 58 -5.03 8.64 -4.26
N LEU A 59 -4.41 9.52 -3.48
CA LEU A 59 -5.09 10.68 -2.89
C LEU A 59 -5.54 11.66 -3.97
N THR A 60 -4.75 11.85 -5.03
CA THR A 60 -5.17 12.66 -6.19
C THR A 60 -6.44 12.10 -6.81
N PHE A 61 -6.52 10.79 -7.05
CA PHE A 61 -7.75 10.19 -7.57
C PHE A 61 -8.91 10.25 -6.58
N LEU A 62 -8.66 9.95 -5.30
CA LEU A 62 -9.70 9.95 -4.26
C LEU A 62 -10.36 11.32 -4.12
N PHE A 63 -9.57 12.40 -4.08
CA PHE A 63 -10.09 13.76 -3.94
C PHE A 63 -10.67 14.35 -5.23
N ASN A 64 -10.32 13.82 -6.41
CA ASN A 64 -10.92 14.25 -7.68
C ASN A 64 -12.13 13.40 -8.12
N ALA A 65 -12.29 12.16 -7.61
CA ALA A 65 -13.39 11.27 -7.98
C ALA A 65 -14.72 11.60 -7.28
N HIS A 66 -14.67 12.38 -6.19
CA HIS A 66 -15.83 12.85 -5.43
C HIS A 66 -15.65 14.35 -5.12
N PRO A 67 -15.96 15.25 -6.08
CA PRO A 67 -15.85 16.70 -5.88
C PRO A 67 -16.86 17.25 -4.87
#